data_AF-A0A932FUR4-F1
#
_entry.id   AF-A0A932FUR4-F1
#
_cell.length_a   1.000
_cell.length_b   1.000
_cell.length_c   1.000
_cell.angle_alpha   90.00
_cell.angle_beta   90.00
_cell.angle_gamma   90.00
#
_symmetry.space_group_name_H-M   'P 1'
#
loop_
_entity.id
_entity.type
_entity.pdbx_description
1 polymer ?
#
loop_
_entity_poly.entity_id
_entity_poly.type
_entity_poly.pdbx_seq_one_letter_code
_entity_poly.pdbx_strand_id
1 'polypeptide(L)'
;MSRVDLHLHSTASDGCFTPAEIVRKSAEVGMAVIALADHDTVAGILPALEAARAFPDLRVIPGIEINTDVPQGEAHVLGYFIDYNNSELEAALEKLRNSRQERAQRMIAKLKGLGLSIEWERVREIAGTGSIGRPHIAQALFEKRYINSIREAFTKYIGWGGPAYVEREKIDPAEAVR
;
A
#
# COMPACT_ATOMS: atom_id res chain seq x y z
N MET A 1 -2.79 -3.94 32.22
CA MET A 1 -2.16 -3.15 31.14
C MET A 1 -3.18 -3.00 30.03
N SER A 2 -3.41 -1.80 29.52
CA SER A 2 -4.19 -1.58 28.31
C SER A 2 -3.42 -2.13 27.11
N ARG A 3 -4.10 -2.93 26.26
CA ARG A 3 -3.51 -3.47 25.02
C ARG A 3 -3.76 -2.48 23.89
N VAL A 4 -2.69 -2.12 23.18
CA VAL A 4 -2.69 -1.06 22.17
C VAL A 4 -1.99 -1.57 20.91
N ASP A 5 -2.57 -1.30 19.75
CA ASP A 5 -1.96 -1.58 18.44
C ASP A 5 -2.21 -0.41 17.48
N LEU A 6 -1.15 0.31 17.09
CA LEU A 6 -1.28 1.53 16.30
C LEU A 6 -0.87 1.34 14.83
N HIS A 7 -0.77 0.10 14.35
CA HIS A 7 -0.34 -0.16 12.98
C HIS A 7 -1.08 -1.36 12.40
N LEU A 8 -2.36 -1.16 12.07
CA LEU A 8 -3.22 -2.17 11.48
C LEU A 8 -3.64 -1.80 10.06
N HIS A 9 -3.56 -2.76 9.15
CA HIS A 9 -4.01 -2.58 7.77
C HIS A 9 -5.30 -3.36 7.54
N SER A 10 -6.19 -2.80 6.73
CA SER A 10 -7.43 -3.42 6.30
C SER A 10 -7.40 -3.76 4.82
N THR A 11 -8.49 -4.34 4.33
CA THR A 11 -8.72 -4.52 2.90
C THR A 11 -8.83 -3.22 2.12
N ALA A 12 -8.79 -2.04 2.76
CA ALA A 12 -8.64 -0.77 2.04
C ALA A 12 -7.23 -0.61 1.45
N SER A 13 -6.24 -1.33 1.98
CA SER A 13 -4.92 -1.52 1.38
C SER A 13 -4.57 -3.01 1.33
N ASP A 14 -3.53 -3.48 2.02
CA ASP A 14 -3.01 -4.85 1.91
C ASP A 14 -3.37 -5.78 3.11
N GLY A 15 -4.27 -5.34 3.98
CA GLY A 15 -4.77 -6.13 5.10
C GLY A 15 -5.75 -7.23 4.70
N CYS A 16 -5.86 -8.27 5.53
CA CYS A 16 -6.73 -9.42 5.26
C CYS A 16 -8.19 -9.26 5.74
N PHE A 17 -8.44 -8.29 6.63
CA PHE A 17 -9.75 -8.09 7.24
C PHE A 17 -10.31 -6.73 6.84
N THR A 18 -11.62 -6.65 6.65
CA THR A 18 -12.30 -5.37 6.45
C THR A 18 -12.12 -4.46 7.68
N PRO A 19 -12.23 -3.13 7.53
CA PRO A 19 -12.10 -2.22 8.68
C PRO A 19 -13.04 -2.59 9.84
N ALA A 20 -14.29 -2.96 9.54
CA ALA A 20 -15.26 -3.39 10.54
C ALA A 20 -14.88 -4.70 11.23
N GLU A 21 -14.30 -5.67 10.50
CA GLU A 21 -13.81 -6.91 11.08
C GLU A 21 -12.62 -6.70 12.00
N ILE A 22 -11.71 -5.79 11.66
CA ILE A 22 -10.58 -5.40 12.51
C ILE A 22 -11.09 -4.86 13.84
N VAL A 23 -12.07 -3.96 13.83
CA VAL A 23 -12.67 -3.41 15.05
C VAL A 23 -13.27 -4.51 15.90
N ARG A 24 -14.12 -5.37 15.31
CA ARG A 24 -14.75 -6.48 16.02
C ARG A 24 -13.73 -7.42 16.66
N LYS A 25 -12.73 -7.85 15.89
CA LYS A 25 -11.68 -8.75 16.39
C LYS A 25 -10.83 -8.10 17.49
N SER A 26 -10.52 -6.81 17.34
CA SER A 26 -9.77 -6.04 18.33
C SER A 26 -10.51 -5.96 19.66
N ALA A 27 -11.83 -5.75 19.61
CA ALA A 27 -12.68 -5.77 20.80
C ALA A 27 -12.75 -7.17 21.43
N GLU A 28 -12.90 -8.24 20.62
CA GLU A 28 -12.93 -9.63 21.09
C GLU A 28 -11.65 -10.02 21.86
N VAL A 29 -10.48 -9.54 21.41
CA VAL A 29 -9.20 -9.79 22.11
C VAL A 29 -8.89 -8.79 23.23
N GLY A 30 -9.81 -7.85 23.50
CA GLY A 30 -9.69 -6.86 24.58
C GLY A 30 -8.59 -5.82 24.34
N MET A 31 -8.48 -5.30 23.10
CA MET A 31 -7.73 -4.08 22.81
C MET A 31 -8.45 -2.87 23.40
N ALA A 32 -7.68 -1.93 23.94
CA ALA A 32 -8.19 -0.65 24.43
C ALA A 32 -8.10 0.46 23.36
N VAL A 33 -7.05 0.42 22.53
CA VAL A 33 -6.81 1.42 21.49
C VAL A 33 -6.26 0.73 20.25
N ILE A 34 -6.83 1.04 19.09
CA ILE A 34 -6.27 0.68 17.79
C ILE A 34 -6.13 1.89 16.87
N ALA A 35 -5.21 1.84 15.91
CA ALA A 35 -5.19 2.76 14.77
C ALA A 35 -5.22 1.96 13.47
N LEU A 36 -6.10 2.38 12.55
CA LEU A 36 -6.08 1.87 11.19
C LEU A 36 -5.14 2.76 10.37
N ALA A 37 -4.10 2.17 9.81
CA ALA A 37 -3.01 2.86 9.12
C ALA A 37 -2.78 2.24 7.73
N ASP A 38 -3.83 2.21 6.91
CA ASP A 38 -3.75 1.67 5.56
C ASP A 38 -2.75 2.44 4.67
N HIS A 39 -2.13 1.74 3.72
CA HIS A 39 -1.14 2.32 2.81
C HIS A 39 -1.76 3.32 1.83
N ASP A 40 -1.26 4.57 1.85
CA ASP A 40 -1.58 5.63 0.89
C ASP A 40 -3.11 5.87 0.72
N THR A 41 -3.92 5.61 1.76
CA THR A 41 -5.39 5.75 1.70
C THR A 41 -6.02 5.94 3.08
N VAL A 42 -7.12 6.71 3.13
CA VAL A 42 -7.95 6.89 4.34
C VAL A 42 -9.30 6.17 4.24
N ALA A 43 -9.55 5.42 3.16
CA ALA A 43 -10.86 4.84 2.86
C ALA A 43 -11.39 3.87 3.93
N GLY A 44 -10.49 3.24 4.70
CA GLY A 44 -10.86 2.33 5.78
C GLY A 44 -11.33 3.02 7.07
N ILE A 45 -11.03 4.30 7.26
CA ILE A 45 -11.22 5.00 8.55
C ILE A 45 -12.69 5.14 8.90
N LEU A 46 -13.51 5.67 7.98
CA LEU A 46 -14.93 5.91 8.25
C LEU A 46 -15.68 4.60 8.62
N PRO A 47 -15.56 3.50 7.86
CA PRO A 47 -16.16 2.22 8.24
C PRO A 47 -15.66 1.68 9.59
N ALA A 48 -14.39 1.88 9.94
CA ALA A 48 -13.86 1.48 11.24
C ALA A 48 -14.47 2.30 12.38
N LEU A 49 -14.56 3.63 12.22
CA LEU A 49 -15.18 4.50 13.23
C LEU A 49 -16.67 4.19 13.42
N GLU A 50 -17.39 3.86 12.34
CA GLU A 50 -18.79 3.43 12.41
C GLU A 50 -18.93 2.10 13.18
N ALA A 51 -18.10 1.11 12.87
CA ALA A 51 -18.09 -0.17 13.58
C ALA A 51 -17.74 -0.02 15.06
N ALA A 52 -16.85 0.92 15.40
CA ALA A 52 -16.42 1.18 16.78
C ALA A 52 -17.55 1.65 17.69
N ARG A 53 -18.65 2.19 17.15
CA ARG A 53 -19.82 2.62 17.94
C ARG A 53 -20.46 1.47 18.73
N ALA A 54 -20.28 0.22 18.29
CA ALA A 54 -20.76 -0.96 19.00
C ALA A 54 -19.86 -1.40 20.18
N PHE A 55 -18.65 -0.83 20.31
CA PHE A 55 -17.62 -1.25 21.25
C PHE A 55 -17.08 -0.05 22.05
N PRO A 56 -17.81 0.42 23.10
CA PRO A 56 -17.48 1.66 23.80
C PRO A 56 -16.12 1.65 24.52
N ASP A 57 -15.60 0.46 24.84
CA ASP A 57 -14.29 0.29 25.51
C ASP A 57 -13.10 0.27 24.53
N LEU A 58 -13.36 0.28 23.22
CA LEU A 58 -12.34 0.28 22.17
C LEU A 58 -12.28 1.64 21.50
N ARG A 59 -11.14 2.32 21.64
CA ARG A 59 -10.86 3.55 20.90
C ARG A 59 -10.24 3.23 19.54
N VAL A 60 -10.81 3.75 18.47
CA VAL A 60 -10.21 3.71 17.13
C VAL A 60 -9.64 5.10 16.80
N ILE A 61 -8.37 5.13 16.40
CA ILE A 61 -7.65 6.34 15.98
C ILE A 61 -7.58 6.36 14.45
N PRO A 62 -8.01 7.46 13.80
CA PRO A 62 -7.73 7.71 12.39
C PRO A 62 -6.22 7.74 12.17
N GLY A 63 -5.70 6.82 11.36
CA GLY A 63 -4.30 6.77 10.99
C GLY A 63 -4.12 6.56 9.50
N ILE A 64 -2.87 6.66 9.05
CA ILE A 64 -2.46 6.39 7.68
C ILE A 64 -0.99 5.99 7.66
N GLU A 65 -0.61 5.11 6.72
CA GLU A 65 0.79 4.85 6.39
C GLU A 65 1.11 5.41 5.01
N ILE A 66 1.89 6.48 4.94
CA ILE A 66 2.30 7.11 3.68
C ILE A 66 3.62 6.51 3.22
N ASN A 67 3.63 5.95 2.02
CA ASN A 67 4.83 5.36 1.43
C ASN A 67 5.71 6.43 0.79
N THR A 68 6.90 6.65 1.36
CA THR A 68 7.87 7.64 0.91
C THR A 68 9.12 6.97 0.36
N ASP A 69 9.85 7.68 -0.50
CA ASP A 69 11.14 7.20 -1.02
C ASP A 69 12.30 7.91 -0.32
N VAL A 70 13.36 7.16 -0.05
CA VAL A 70 14.64 7.67 0.45
C VAL A 70 15.78 7.20 -0.46
N PRO A 71 16.95 7.86 -0.48
CA PRO A 71 18.03 7.50 -1.41
C PRO A 71 18.44 6.03 -1.41
N GLN A 72 18.31 5.33 -0.28
CA GLN A 72 18.66 3.91 -0.16
C GLN A 72 17.47 2.94 -0.22
N GLY A 73 16.24 3.41 -0.44
CA GLY A 73 15.07 2.53 -0.43
C GLY A 73 13.75 3.26 -0.19
N GLU A 74 12.90 2.66 0.64
CA GLU A 74 11.57 3.15 0.98
C GLU A 74 11.53 3.42 2.49
N ALA A 75 10.84 4.48 2.89
CA ALA A 75 10.54 4.78 4.29
C ALA A 75 9.05 5.02 4.39
N HIS A 76 8.38 4.46 5.39
CA HIS A 76 6.96 4.65 5.56
C HIS A 76 6.71 5.57 6.75
N VAL A 77 5.82 6.56 6.55
CA VAL A 77 5.51 7.58 7.55
C VAL A 77 4.11 7.32 8.08
N LEU A 78 4.01 7.04 9.37
CA LEU A 78 2.74 6.89 10.06
C LEU A 78 2.19 8.25 10.48
N GLY A 79 0.98 8.57 10.04
CA GLY A 79 0.19 9.71 10.50
C GLY A 79 -0.90 9.24 11.45
N TYR A 80 -1.11 9.97 12.55
CA TYR A 80 -2.14 9.68 13.54
C TYR A 80 -2.99 10.91 13.83
N PHE A 81 -4.27 10.69 14.17
CA PHE A 81 -5.24 11.76 14.41
C PHE A 81 -5.38 12.70 13.21
N ILE A 82 -5.20 12.17 12.01
CA ILE A 82 -5.33 12.92 10.76
C ILE A 82 -6.78 13.34 10.55
N ASP A 83 -6.97 14.49 9.89
CA ASP A 83 -8.26 14.83 9.31
C ASP A 83 -8.45 14.07 8.00
N TYR A 84 -9.13 12.92 8.10
CA TYR A 84 -9.41 12.05 6.96
C TYR A 84 -10.48 12.59 6.01
N ASN A 85 -11.06 13.77 6.27
CA ASN A 85 -11.93 14.48 5.34
C ASN A 85 -11.18 15.62 4.61
N ASN A 86 -9.88 15.80 4.87
CA ASN A 86 -9.07 16.80 4.19
C ASN A 86 -8.92 16.44 2.70
N SER A 87 -9.47 17.29 1.82
CA SER A 87 -9.44 17.09 0.38
C SER A 87 -8.05 17.24 -0.25
N GLU A 88 -7.17 18.06 0.34
CA GLU A 88 -5.78 18.19 -0.12
C GLU A 88 -4.98 16.92 0.17
N LEU A 89 -5.19 16.33 1.35
CA LEU A 89 -4.61 15.04 1.71
C LEU A 89 -5.11 13.95 0.74
N GLU A 90 -6.42 13.82 0.53
CA GLU A 90 -6.95 12.80 -0.37
C GLU A 90 -6.42 12.98 -1.81
N ALA A 91 -6.31 14.21 -2.30
CA ALA A 91 -5.74 14.49 -3.62
C ALA A 91 -4.25 14.11 -3.71
N ALA A 92 -3.47 14.32 -2.65
CA ALA A 92 -2.07 13.89 -2.59
C ALA A 92 -1.94 12.37 -2.58
N LEU A 93 -2.77 11.69 -1.78
CA LEU A 93 -2.81 10.22 -1.71
C LEU A 93 -3.24 9.60 -3.06
N GLU A 94 -4.23 10.19 -3.73
CA GLU A 94 -4.66 9.74 -5.05
C GLU A 94 -3.52 9.83 -6.08
N LYS A 95 -2.76 10.94 -6.08
CA LYS A 95 -1.57 11.08 -6.93
C LYS A 95 -0.53 10.00 -6.64
N LEU A 96 -0.27 9.70 -5.37
CA LEU A 96 0.67 8.64 -4.97
C LEU A 96 0.22 7.27 -5.48
N ARG A 97 -1.07 6.93 -5.32
CA ARG A 97 -1.64 5.67 -5.83
C ARG A 97 -1.55 5.60 -7.36
N ASN A 98 -1.90 6.67 -8.07
CA ASN A 98 -1.85 6.73 -9.53
C ASN A 98 -0.41 6.59 -10.05
N SER A 99 0.56 7.25 -9.41
CA SER A 99 1.99 7.16 -9.78
C SER A 99 2.51 5.72 -9.79
N ARG A 100 2.01 4.87 -8.87
CA ARG A 100 2.39 3.45 -8.80
C ARG A 100 1.81 2.65 -9.96
N GLN A 101 0.55 2.91 -10.33
CA GLN A 101 -0.11 2.25 -11.44
C GLN A 101 0.54 2.63 -12.77
N GLU A 102 0.72 3.93 -13.02
CA GLU A 102 1.36 4.44 -14.22
C GLU A 102 2.79 3.92 -14.37
N ARG A 103 3.56 3.93 -13.27
CA ARG A 103 4.89 3.34 -13.26
C ARG A 103 4.85 1.87 -13.66
N ALA A 104 3.98 1.07 -13.06
CA ALA A 104 3.88 -0.35 -13.36
C ALA A 104 3.50 -0.59 -14.83
N GLN A 105 2.53 0.15 -15.37
CA GLN A 105 2.14 0.08 -16.78
C GLN A 105 3.31 0.44 -17.72
N ARG A 106 4.07 1.49 -17.41
CA ARG A 106 5.27 1.86 -18.19
C ARG A 106 6.35 0.78 -18.12
N MET A 107 6.54 0.13 -16.98
CA MET A 107 7.47 -0.99 -16.84
C MET A 107 7.02 -2.20 -17.67
N ILE A 108 5.72 -2.53 -17.66
CA ILE A 108 5.13 -3.58 -18.50
C ILE A 108 5.36 -3.29 -19.99
N ALA A 109 5.14 -2.04 -20.43
CA ALA A 109 5.40 -1.63 -21.81
C ALA A 109 6.88 -1.83 -22.21
N LYS A 110 7.81 -1.48 -21.32
CA LYS A 110 9.24 -1.74 -21.55
C LYS A 110 9.55 -3.25 -21.63
N LEU A 111 9.01 -4.05 -20.71
CA LEU A 111 9.17 -5.51 -20.71
C LEU A 111 8.66 -6.13 -22.01
N LYS A 112 7.51 -5.67 -22.52
CA LYS A 112 6.96 -6.10 -23.81
C LYS A 112 7.94 -5.83 -24.96
N GLY A 113 8.59 -4.67 -24.98
CA GLY A 113 9.64 -4.33 -25.95
C GLY A 113 10.89 -5.23 -25.88
N LEU A 114 11.12 -5.89 -24.74
CA LEU A 114 12.19 -6.87 -24.54
C LEU A 114 11.74 -8.32 -24.83
N GLY A 115 10.52 -8.52 -25.34
CA GLY A 115 9.95 -9.85 -25.59
C GLY A 115 9.33 -10.53 -24.37
N LEU A 116 9.18 -9.81 -23.25
CA LEU A 116 8.63 -10.31 -21.99
C LEU A 116 7.19 -9.79 -21.80
N SER A 117 6.21 -10.43 -22.44
CA SER A 117 4.82 -9.94 -22.44
C SER A 117 4.03 -10.45 -21.23
N ILE A 118 3.71 -9.53 -20.32
CA ILE A 118 2.81 -9.76 -19.18
C ILE A 118 1.62 -8.79 -19.27
N GLU A 119 0.47 -9.22 -18.77
CA GLU A 119 -0.76 -8.43 -18.83
C GLU A 119 -0.92 -7.55 -17.60
N TRP A 120 -1.40 -6.32 -17.80
CA TRP A 120 -1.66 -5.37 -16.71
C TRP A 120 -2.66 -5.92 -15.70
N GLU A 121 -3.74 -6.51 -16.21
CA GLU A 121 -4.82 -7.10 -15.43
C GLU A 121 -4.26 -8.16 -14.48
N ARG A 122 -3.32 -8.98 -14.95
CA ARG A 122 -2.70 -10.01 -14.11
C ARG A 122 -1.84 -9.41 -13.01
N VAL A 123 -1.06 -8.36 -13.30
CA VAL A 123 -0.27 -7.66 -12.27
C VAL A 123 -1.20 -7.04 -11.21
N ARG A 124 -2.34 -6.48 -11.62
CA ARG A 124 -3.35 -5.94 -10.71
C ARG A 124 -4.00 -7.03 -9.85
N GLU A 125 -4.33 -8.18 -10.43
CA GLU A 125 -4.86 -9.33 -9.69
C GLU A 125 -3.88 -9.82 -8.61
N ILE A 126 -2.59 -9.90 -8.92
CA ILE A 126 -1.56 -10.32 -7.96
C ILE A 126 -1.45 -9.31 -6.81
N ALA A 127 -1.58 -8.01 -7.08
CA ALA A 127 -1.57 -6.98 -6.05
C ALA A 127 -2.83 -6.99 -5.16
N GLY A 128 -3.97 -7.49 -5.69
CA GLY A 128 -5.23 -7.54 -4.95
C GLY A 128 -5.70 -6.14 -4.55
N THR A 129 -5.99 -5.95 -3.26
CA THR A 129 -6.32 -4.65 -2.67
C THR A 129 -5.09 -3.84 -2.28
N GLY A 130 -3.91 -4.47 -2.25
CA GLY A 130 -2.65 -3.87 -1.85
C GLY A 130 -2.06 -2.92 -2.89
N SER A 131 -1.01 -2.21 -2.47
CA SER A 131 -0.34 -1.21 -3.30
C SER A 131 0.50 -1.86 -4.42
N ILE A 132 0.26 -1.49 -5.68
CA ILE A 132 0.99 -2.04 -6.84
C ILE A 132 2.47 -1.66 -6.77
N GLY A 133 3.32 -2.61 -7.17
CA GLY A 133 4.77 -2.53 -7.00
C GLY A 133 5.52 -3.54 -7.85
N ARG A 134 6.85 -3.38 -7.88
CA ARG A 134 7.78 -4.26 -8.62
C ARG A 134 7.66 -5.75 -8.27
N PRO A 135 7.41 -6.15 -7.00
CA PRO A 135 7.21 -7.57 -6.68
C PRO A 135 6.07 -8.21 -7.47
N HIS A 136 4.96 -7.50 -7.70
CA HIS A 136 3.82 -7.99 -8.47
C HIS A 136 4.17 -8.21 -9.95
N ILE A 137 4.99 -7.31 -10.53
CA ILE A 137 5.54 -7.47 -11.88
C ILE A 137 6.47 -8.69 -11.95
N ALA A 138 7.36 -8.86 -10.97
CA ALA A 138 8.25 -10.01 -10.90
C ALA A 138 7.46 -11.33 -10.79
N GLN A 139 6.39 -11.35 -10.01
CA GLN A 139 5.51 -12.50 -9.87
C GLN A 139 4.84 -12.83 -11.22
N ALA A 140 4.32 -11.83 -11.94
CA ALA A 140 3.74 -12.05 -13.28
C ALA A 140 4.76 -12.60 -14.30
N LEU A 141 6.01 -12.12 -14.26
CA LEU A 141 7.10 -12.65 -15.09
C LEU A 141 7.42 -14.11 -14.73
N PHE A 142 7.42 -14.43 -13.43
CA PHE A 142 7.68 -15.78 -12.93
C PHE A 142 6.56 -16.76 -13.36
N GLU A 143 5.30 -16.36 -13.24
CA GLU A 143 4.16 -17.17 -13.69
C GLU A 143 4.20 -17.49 -15.20
N LYS A 144 4.71 -16.55 -16.02
CA LYS A 144 4.94 -16.75 -17.45
C LYS A 144 6.22 -17.54 -17.77
N ARG A 145 6.99 -17.95 -16.76
CA ARG A 145 8.29 -18.65 -16.89
C ARG A 145 9.34 -17.87 -17.69
N TYR A 146 9.24 -16.54 -17.71
CA TYR A 146 10.26 -15.67 -18.28
C TYR A 146 11.52 -15.55 -17.42
N ILE A 147 11.39 -15.91 -16.15
CA ILE A 147 12.43 -15.89 -15.13
C ILE A 147 12.29 -17.13 -14.24
N ASN A 148 13.37 -17.49 -13.55
CA ASN A 148 13.43 -18.66 -12.66
C ASN A 148 13.33 -18.29 -11.17
N SER A 149 13.37 -16.99 -10.85
CA SER A 149 13.17 -16.50 -9.48
C SER A 149 12.77 -15.02 -9.48
N ILE A 150 12.09 -14.57 -8.42
CA ILE A 150 11.79 -13.15 -8.22
C ILE A 150 13.07 -12.31 -8.24
N ARG A 151 14.15 -12.81 -7.62
CA ARG A 151 15.47 -12.14 -7.63
C ARG A 151 16.00 -11.90 -9.03
N GLU A 152 15.80 -12.84 -9.96
CA GLU A 152 16.21 -12.69 -11.35
C GLU A 152 15.53 -11.50 -12.03
N ALA A 153 14.24 -11.25 -11.73
CA ALA A 153 13.53 -10.08 -12.24
C ALA A 153 14.25 -8.78 -11.86
N PHE A 154 14.57 -8.64 -10.58
CA PHE A 154 15.23 -7.44 -10.05
C PHE A 154 16.64 -7.28 -10.60
N THR A 155 17.42 -8.36 -10.70
CA THR A 155 18.78 -8.28 -11.22
C THR A 155 18.82 -7.93 -12.71
N LYS A 156 17.93 -8.50 -13.53
CA LYS A 156 18.03 -8.40 -14.99
C LYS A 156 17.18 -7.30 -15.62
N TYR A 157 16.02 -6.98 -15.02
CA TYR A 157 15.00 -6.20 -15.74
C TYR A 157 14.48 -5.00 -14.95
N ILE A 158 13.96 -5.23 -13.76
CA ILE A 158 13.11 -4.26 -13.04
C ILE A 158 13.79 -3.60 -11.83
N GLY A 159 15.02 -4.00 -11.50
CA GLY A 159 15.84 -3.37 -10.47
C GLY A 159 16.29 -1.97 -10.87
N TRP A 160 16.89 -1.24 -9.94
CA TRP A 160 17.35 0.13 -10.20
C TRP A 160 18.37 0.16 -11.34
N GLY A 161 18.16 1.07 -12.30
CA GLY A 161 18.97 1.15 -13.53
C GLY A 161 18.73 0.03 -14.55
N GLY A 162 17.84 -0.92 -14.28
CA GLY A 162 17.51 -2.02 -15.18
C GLY A 162 16.78 -1.57 -16.46
N PRO A 163 16.77 -2.39 -17.51
CA PRO A 163 16.23 -2.01 -18.82
C PRO A 163 14.72 -1.73 -18.79
N ALA A 164 13.97 -2.39 -17.90
CA ALA A 164 12.55 -2.14 -17.70
C ALA A 164 12.27 -1.21 -16.51
N TYR A 165 13.29 -0.69 -15.83
CA TYR A 165 13.10 0.23 -14.71
C TYR A 165 12.48 1.54 -15.17
N VAL A 166 11.56 2.04 -14.36
CA VAL A 166 10.96 3.37 -14.50
C VAL A 166 11.06 4.02 -13.13
N GLU A 167 11.54 5.25 -13.09
CA GLU A 167 11.54 6.04 -11.87
C GLU A 167 10.11 6.50 -11.55
N ARG A 168 9.73 6.44 -10.27
CA ARG A 168 8.44 6.90 -9.76
C ARG A 168 8.56 8.39 -9.45
N GLU A 169 7.46 9.15 -9.60
CA GLU A 169 7.32 10.38 -8.84
C GLU A 169 7.27 10.05 -7.34
N LYS A 170 8.05 10.79 -6.56
CA LYS A 170 8.33 10.46 -5.16
C LYS A 170 7.77 11.54 -4.27
N ILE A 171 7.27 11.13 -3.11
CA ILE A 171 7.14 12.00 -1.95
C ILE A 171 8.27 11.62 -1.01
N ASP A 172 8.97 12.62 -0.47
CA ASP A 172 9.97 12.40 0.57
C ASP A 172 9.31 12.42 1.97
N PRO A 173 9.98 11.89 3.01
CA PRO A 173 9.41 11.89 4.36
C PRO A 173 9.04 13.27 4.90
N ALA A 174 9.75 14.33 4.51
CA ALA A 174 9.47 15.68 5.00
C ALA A 174 8.23 16.28 4.33
N GLU A 175 8.00 15.97 3.06
CA GLU A 175 6.78 16.33 2.34
C GLU A 175 5.56 15.57 2.88
N ALA A 176 5.71 14.28 3.23
CA ALA A 176 4.61 13.49 3.81
C ALA A 176 4.11 13.99 5.19
N VAL A 177 4.91 14.79 5.90
CA VAL A 177 4.57 15.35 7.22
C VAL A 177 3.86 16.71 7.11
N ARG A 178 3.91 17.38 5.96
CA ARG A 178 3.29 18.70 5.76
C ARG A 178 1.79 18.60 5.58
#